data_AF-A0A1U8B037-F1
#
_entry.id   AF-A0A1U8B037-F1
#
_cell.length_a   1.000
_cell.length_b   1.000
_cell.length_c   1.000
_cell.angle_alpha   90.00
_cell.angle_beta   90.00
_cell.angle_gamma   90.00
#
_symmetry.space_group_name_H-M   'P 1'
#
loop_
_entity.id
_entity.type
_entity.pdbx_description
1 polymer ?
#
loop_
_entity_poly.entity_id
_entity_poly.type
_entity_poly.pdbx_seq_one_letter_code
_entity_poly.pdbx_strand_id
1 'polypeptide(L)'
;MPSPSKSFYLRPTGLFYARRSSILVFCLLIGVTGFAFGLVAILKPTSGYKCRNGEARSVSVVWERRNDVGDQNHVDSDGDQKRYKVMGFVGIQTGFGSVGRRRSLRKTWMPADKQGLKRLEESTGLAFRFVIGRTNDQSKMSELRKEVAEYDDFMLLDIEEKYSKLPYKTLAFFKAAYALFDSEFYVKADDDIYLRPDRLSLLLAKERSHPQTYLGCMKKGPVFTDPNLKWYEPLSYLLGKEYFLHAYGPIYALSADVVASLSALRNNSFRMFSNEDVTIGAWMLAMNVNHEHNQALCETKCTLSSIAVWDIPTCSGLCNPEKKLLELHEMASCSKSPTLDSNK
;
A
#
# COMPACT_ATOMS: atom_id res chain seq x y z
N MET A 1 -86.48 -81.37 16.02
CA MET A 1 -85.07 -81.60 15.66
C MET A 1 -84.46 -80.27 15.21
N PRO A 2 -83.20 -79.93 15.55
CA PRO A 2 -82.65 -79.90 16.91
C PRO A 2 -81.83 -78.63 17.24
N SER A 3 -81.42 -78.54 18.51
CA SER A 3 -80.16 -77.96 19.04
C SER A 3 -80.12 -76.48 19.50
N PRO A 4 -79.16 -76.07 20.36
CA PRO A 4 -79.16 -76.37 21.79
C PRO A 4 -78.73 -75.18 22.69
N SER A 5 -78.42 -75.51 23.93
CA SER A 5 -78.09 -74.76 25.15
C SER A 5 -76.91 -73.76 25.14
N LYS A 6 -76.98 -72.87 26.14
CA LYS A 6 -75.97 -71.95 26.72
C LYS A 6 -74.52 -72.48 26.75
N SER A 7 -73.55 -71.57 26.56
CA SER A 7 -72.27 -71.56 27.30
C SER A 7 -71.59 -70.17 27.27
N PHE A 8 -71.28 -69.63 28.44
CA PHE A 8 -70.36 -68.51 28.62
C PHE A 8 -68.92 -68.97 28.41
N TYR A 9 -68.12 -68.17 27.72
CA TYR A 9 -66.65 -68.25 27.76
C TYR A 9 -66.05 -66.86 28.03
N LEU A 10 -65.34 -66.76 29.16
CA LEU A 10 -64.36 -65.73 29.47
C LEU A 10 -63.09 -65.96 28.63
N ARG A 11 -62.50 -64.89 28.08
CA ARG A 11 -61.09 -64.83 27.66
C ARG A 11 -60.65 -63.37 27.40
N PRO A 12 -59.35 -63.04 27.43
CA PRO A 12 -58.68 -62.51 28.60
C PRO A 12 -58.22 -61.04 28.42
N THR A 13 -58.05 -60.35 29.54
CA THR A 13 -57.24 -59.14 29.65
C THR A 13 -55.77 -59.49 29.42
N GLY A 14 -55.11 -58.83 28.46
CA GLY A 14 -53.66 -58.97 28.31
C GLY A 14 -53.09 -58.20 27.12
N LEU A 15 -52.10 -57.34 27.42
CA LEU A 15 -51.12 -56.73 26.52
C LEU A 15 -51.52 -55.49 25.70
N PHE A 16 -51.74 -54.36 26.38
CA PHE A 16 -51.53 -53.04 25.77
C PHE A 16 -50.66 -52.09 26.63
N TYR A 17 -49.84 -52.63 27.55
CA TYR A 17 -48.99 -51.80 28.42
C TYR A 17 -47.50 -51.72 28.00
N ALA A 18 -47.06 -52.50 27.00
CA ALA A 18 -45.64 -52.61 26.68
C ALA A 18 -45.12 -51.61 25.62
N ARG A 19 -45.98 -50.80 24.99
CA ARG A 19 -45.58 -49.95 23.84
C ARG A 19 -45.31 -48.47 24.16
N ARG A 20 -45.68 -48.00 25.36
CA ARG A 20 -45.43 -46.59 25.79
C ARG A 20 -44.07 -46.38 26.47
N SER A 21 -43.49 -47.42 27.06
CA SER A 21 -42.22 -47.31 27.80
C SER A 21 -41.01 -47.10 26.89
N SER A 22 -40.96 -47.79 25.75
CA SER A 22 -39.83 -47.74 24.80
C SER A 22 -39.66 -46.37 24.14
N ILE A 23 -40.76 -45.65 23.89
CA ILE A 23 -40.73 -44.32 23.28
C ILE A 23 -40.21 -43.27 24.29
N LEU A 24 -40.61 -43.37 25.56
CA LEU A 24 -40.15 -42.48 26.62
C LEU A 24 -38.65 -42.65 26.89
N VAL A 25 -38.15 -43.90 26.87
CA VAL A 25 -36.71 -44.18 27.01
C VAL A 25 -35.91 -43.63 25.82
N PHE A 26 -36.44 -43.73 24.60
CA PHE A 26 -35.78 -43.20 23.40
C PHE A 26 -35.71 -41.66 23.41
N CYS A 27 -36.78 -40.98 23.84
CA CYS A 27 -36.80 -39.53 23.99
C CYS A 27 -35.84 -39.04 25.09
N LEU A 28 -35.71 -39.78 26.20
CA LEU A 28 -34.75 -39.47 27.26
C LEU A 28 -33.30 -39.61 26.78
N LEU A 29 -32.99 -40.64 25.98
CA LEU A 29 -31.65 -40.82 25.41
C LEU A 29 -31.27 -39.71 24.42
N ILE A 30 -32.22 -39.22 23.61
CA ILE A 30 -31.99 -38.08 22.72
C ILE A 30 -31.77 -36.79 23.54
N GLY A 31 -32.55 -36.58 24.60
CA GLY A 31 -32.40 -35.43 25.50
C GLY A 31 -31.04 -35.42 26.20
N VAL A 32 -30.60 -36.57 26.72
CA VAL A 32 -29.30 -36.70 27.42
C VAL A 32 -28.13 -36.55 26.46
N THR A 33 -28.20 -37.10 25.25
CA THR A 33 -27.15 -36.94 24.23
C THR A 33 -27.07 -35.50 23.72
N GLY A 34 -28.21 -34.82 23.52
CA GLY A 34 -28.26 -33.40 23.17
C GLY A 34 -27.69 -32.49 24.26
N PHE A 35 -28.01 -32.78 25.53
CA PHE A 35 -27.47 -32.02 26.67
C PHE A 35 -25.96 -32.24 26.85
N ALA A 36 -25.47 -33.47 26.66
CA ALA A 36 -24.05 -33.77 26.67
C ALA A 36 -23.30 -33.06 25.52
N PHE A 37 -23.89 -33.01 24.32
CA PHE A 37 -23.33 -32.26 23.19
C PHE A 37 -23.28 -30.75 23.47
N GLY A 38 -24.34 -30.19 24.08
CA GLY A 38 -24.40 -28.79 24.49
C GLY A 38 -23.35 -28.45 25.56
N LEU A 39 -23.18 -29.31 26.57
CA LEU A 39 -22.15 -29.15 27.60
C LEU A 39 -20.74 -29.26 27.02
N VAL A 40 -20.47 -30.17 26.09
CA VAL A 40 -19.17 -30.27 25.41
C VAL A 40 -18.91 -29.05 24.50
N ALA A 41 -19.94 -28.44 23.91
CA ALA A 41 -19.79 -27.21 23.14
C ALA A 41 -19.49 -25.99 24.02
N ILE A 42 -20.01 -25.94 25.26
CA ILE A 42 -19.80 -24.84 26.21
C ILE A 42 -18.50 -25.02 27.01
N LEU A 43 -18.11 -26.26 27.32
CA LEU A 43 -16.93 -26.60 28.12
C LEU A 43 -15.67 -26.81 27.29
N LYS A 44 -15.76 -26.93 25.96
CA LYS A 44 -14.58 -26.83 25.11
C LYS A 44 -14.07 -25.39 25.25
N PRO A 45 -12.81 -25.20 25.68
CA PRO A 45 -12.16 -23.91 25.50
C PRO A 45 -12.33 -23.56 24.03
N THR A 46 -12.72 -22.32 23.74
CA THR A 46 -12.52 -21.75 22.41
C THR A 46 -11.02 -21.77 22.17
N SER A 47 -10.51 -22.94 21.73
CA SER A 47 -9.21 -23.15 21.15
C SER A 47 -9.16 -22.09 20.06
N GLY A 48 -8.37 -21.06 20.35
CA GLY A 48 -8.47 -19.79 19.68
C GLY A 48 -8.58 -20.04 18.19
N TYR A 49 -9.64 -19.50 17.58
CA TYR A 49 -9.53 -19.10 16.20
C TYR A 49 -8.35 -18.13 16.15
N LYS A 50 -7.14 -18.69 15.97
CA LYS A 50 -6.02 -17.96 15.43
C LYS A 50 -6.59 -17.43 14.12
N CYS A 51 -6.92 -16.13 14.10
CA CYS A 51 -6.99 -15.38 12.86
C CYS A 51 -5.60 -15.46 12.24
N ARG A 52 -5.34 -16.56 11.55
CA ARG A 52 -4.19 -16.78 10.71
C ARG A 52 -4.73 -16.62 9.29
N ASN A 53 -4.11 -15.73 8.53
CA ASN A 53 -4.36 -15.38 7.12
C ASN A 53 -4.96 -13.98 6.89
N GLY A 54 -4.37 -12.96 7.49
CA GLY A 54 -4.16 -11.74 6.70
C GLY A 54 -2.84 -11.93 5.96
N GLU A 55 -2.84 -11.85 4.62
CA GLU A 55 -1.59 -11.80 3.86
C GLU A 55 -0.70 -10.67 4.38
N ALA A 56 0.61 -10.92 4.42
CA ALA A 56 1.60 -9.92 4.80
C ALA A 56 1.56 -8.79 3.78
N ARG A 57 1.49 -7.55 4.27
CA ARG A 57 1.44 -6.35 3.42
C ARG A 57 2.84 -5.83 3.14
N SER A 58 3.77 -6.06 4.06
CA SER A 58 5.17 -5.77 3.86
C SER A 58 5.82 -6.76 2.91
N VAL A 59 6.60 -6.24 1.97
CA VAL A 59 7.27 -7.00 0.92
C VAL A 59 8.76 -6.68 0.91
N SER A 60 9.59 -7.70 0.68
CA SER A 60 11.02 -7.53 0.45
C SER A 60 11.34 -7.86 -1.00
N VAL A 61 11.96 -6.93 -1.70
CA VAL A 61 12.31 -7.06 -3.11
C VAL A 61 13.82 -7.14 -3.23
N VAL A 62 14.29 -8.32 -3.62
CA VAL A 62 15.70 -8.59 -3.91
C VAL A 62 15.92 -8.31 -5.40
N TRP A 63 16.85 -7.42 -5.71
CA TRP A 63 17.28 -7.19 -7.08
C TRP A 63 18.35 -8.22 -7.43
N GLU A 64 18.28 -8.82 -8.62
CA GLU A 64 19.32 -9.75 -9.08
C GLU A 64 20.70 -9.10 -8.99
N ARG A 65 21.53 -9.65 -8.11
CA ARG A 65 22.97 -9.38 -8.11
C ARG A 65 23.55 -10.05 -9.34
N ARG A 66 24.04 -9.24 -10.27
CA ARG A 66 24.86 -9.72 -11.41
C ARG A 66 25.98 -10.61 -10.87
N ASN A 67 25.88 -11.91 -11.11
CA ASN A 67 27.05 -12.74 -11.32
C ASN A 67 27.21 -12.87 -12.84
N ASP A 68 28.23 -12.19 -13.34
CA ASP A 68 28.72 -12.32 -14.71
C ASP A 68 29.44 -13.68 -14.81
N VAL A 69 28.71 -14.73 -15.20
CA VAL A 69 29.26 -15.94 -15.82
C VAL A 69 28.23 -16.38 -16.84
N GLY A 70 28.63 -16.41 -18.11
CA GLY A 70 27.77 -16.80 -19.21
C GLY A 70 27.20 -18.20 -19.00
N ASP A 71 25.88 -18.27 -18.97
CA ASP A 71 25.14 -19.44 -19.42
C ASP A 71 23.85 -18.94 -20.07
N GLN A 72 23.70 -19.23 -21.36
CA GLN A 72 22.46 -18.98 -22.10
C GLN A 72 21.45 -20.03 -21.64
N ASN A 73 20.76 -19.75 -20.54
CA ASN A 73 19.53 -20.44 -20.22
C ASN A 73 18.42 -19.39 -20.10
N HIS A 74 17.60 -19.36 -21.15
CA HIS A 74 16.30 -18.73 -21.17
C HIS A 74 15.52 -19.24 -19.95
N VAL A 75 15.42 -18.42 -18.91
CA VAL A 75 14.46 -18.67 -17.84
C VAL A 75 13.17 -17.99 -18.26
N ASP A 76 12.36 -18.74 -19.01
CA ASP A 76 10.92 -18.54 -18.97
C ASP A 76 10.48 -18.72 -17.52
N SER A 77 10.12 -17.61 -16.88
CA SER A 77 9.30 -17.61 -15.69
C SER A 77 8.09 -16.73 -15.94
N ASP A 78 7.33 -17.08 -16.98
CA ASP A 78 5.90 -16.76 -17.06
C ASP A 78 5.16 -17.71 -16.09
N GLY A 79 5.38 -17.47 -14.80
CA GLY A 79 4.48 -17.92 -13.76
C GLY A 79 3.58 -16.73 -13.46
N ASP A 80 2.31 -16.83 -13.85
CA ASP A 80 1.25 -15.83 -13.68
C ASP A 80 1.05 -15.48 -12.18
N GLN A 81 2.04 -14.80 -11.57
CA GLN A 81 1.90 -14.20 -10.26
C GLN A 81 0.94 -13.03 -10.44
N LYS A 82 -0.33 -13.31 -10.15
CA LYS A 82 -1.41 -12.33 -10.20
C LYS A 82 -1.04 -11.11 -9.35
N ARG A 83 -0.65 -10.02 -10.01
CA ARG A 83 -0.36 -8.72 -9.40
C ARG A 83 -1.58 -8.21 -8.62
N TYR A 84 -1.36 -7.55 -7.50
CA TYR A 84 -2.43 -7.04 -6.65
C TYR A 84 -3.10 -5.81 -7.29
N LYS A 85 -4.40 -5.89 -7.56
CA LYS A 85 -5.15 -4.84 -8.26
C LYS A 85 -5.51 -3.69 -7.32
N VAL A 86 -5.10 -2.48 -7.68
CA VAL A 86 -5.44 -1.22 -7.00
C VAL A 86 -5.56 -0.09 -8.03
N MET A 87 -6.35 0.94 -7.74
CA MET A 87 -6.43 2.10 -8.65
C MET A 87 -5.10 2.86 -8.67
N GLY A 88 -4.46 3.07 -7.52
CA GLY A 88 -3.15 3.73 -7.40
C GLY A 88 -2.23 3.04 -6.39
N PHE A 89 -0.92 3.05 -6.61
CA PHE A 89 0.07 2.63 -5.61
C PHE A 89 0.95 3.81 -5.17
N VAL A 90 0.95 4.13 -3.87
CA VAL A 90 1.71 5.22 -3.28
C VAL A 90 2.91 4.69 -2.49
N GLY A 91 4.11 4.95 -3.01
CA GLY A 91 5.38 4.68 -2.34
C GLY A 91 5.90 5.91 -1.62
N ILE A 92 5.92 5.85 -0.29
CA ILE A 92 6.40 6.92 0.57
C ILE A 92 7.89 6.72 0.82
N GLN A 93 8.73 7.48 0.11
CA GLN A 93 10.18 7.40 0.18
C GLN A 93 10.66 7.86 1.56
N THR A 94 11.28 6.94 2.30
CA THR A 94 11.76 7.18 3.67
C THR A 94 13.15 6.61 3.89
N GLY A 95 13.82 6.99 4.98
CA GLY A 95 15.15 6.50 5.33
C GLY A 95 15.30 6.16 6.81
N PHE A 96 16.48 5.66 7.20
CA PHE A 96 16.78 5.30 8.59
C PHE A 96 16.74 6.50 9.55
N GLY A 97 16.98 7.71 9.05
CA GLY A 97 16.86 8.95 9.84
C GLY A 97 15.43 9.45 10.05
N SER A 98 14.43 8.82 9.41
CA SER A 98 13.06 9.32 9.35
C SER A 98 12.06 8.59 10.26
N VAL A 99 12.54 7.91 11.31
CA VAL A 99 11.66 7.16 12.24
C VAL A 99 10.57 8.07 12.83
N GLY A 100 10.93 9.28 13.25
CA GLY A 100 9.98 10.24 13.78
C GLY A 100 8.96 10.73 12.74
N ARG A 101 9.38 10.93 11.48
CA ARG A 101 8.49 11.28 10.37
C ARG A 101 7.47 10.17 10.10
N ARG A 102 7.91 8.92 9.99
CA ARG A 102 7.00 7.76 9.83
C ARG A 102 6.00 7.67 10.97
N ARG A 103 6.43 7.92 12.22
CA ARG A 103 5.53 7.98 13.37
C ARG A 103 4.50 9.10 13.23
N SER A 104 4.88 10.29 12.79
CA SER A 104 3.93 11.40 12.58
C SER A 104 2.97 11.14 11.43
N LEU A 105 3.43 10.53 10.33
CA LEU A 105 2.58 10.05 9.24
C LEU A 105 1.53 9.04 9.75
N ARG A 106 1.97 8.11 10.60
CA ARG A 106 1.13 7.11 11.26
C ARG A 106 0.05 7.66 12.18
N LYS A 107 0.28 8.85 12.73
CA LYS A 107 -0.65 9.60 13.58
C LYS A 107 -1.55 10.55 12.80
N THR A 108 -1.38 10.63 11.47
CA THR A 108 -2.08 11.61 10.63
C THR A 108 -2.76 10.92 9.45
N TRP A 109 -2.24 11.08 8.23
CA TRP A 109 -2.94 10.69 7.01
C TRP A 109 -2.74 9.22 6.60
N MET A 110 -1.85 8.46 7.25
CA MET A 110 -1.63 7.03 6.99
C MET A 110 -1.78 6.23 8.29
N PRO A 111 -2.96 5.72 8.67
CA PRO A 111 -3.17 5.12 9.98
C PRO A 111 -2.19 3.99 10.34
N ALA A 112 -1.72 3.97 11.58
CA ALA A 112 -0.76 2.99 12.08
C ALA A 112 -1.32 1.57 12.18
N ASP A 113 -2.61 1.43 12.48
CA ASP A 113 -3.23 0.14 12.70
C ASP A 113 -3.67 -0.51 11.39
N LYS A 114 -3.52 -1.84 11.30
CA LYS A 114 -3.81 -2.61 10.08
C LYS A 114 -5.24 -2.41 9.55
N GLN A 115 -6.22 -2.19 10.44
CA GLN A 115 -7.61 -1.98 10.03
C GLN A 115 -7.84 -0.55 9.53
N GLY A 116 -7.26 0.45 10.18
CA GLY A 116 -7.24 1.84 9.74
C GLY A 116 -6.60 1.99 8.36
N LEU A 117 -5.41 1.41 8.17
CA LEU A 117 -4.75 1.42 6.87
C LEU A 117 -5.60 0.72 5.80
N LYS A 118 -6.14 -0.47 6.09
CA LYS A 118 -7.03 -1.18 5.15
C LYS A 118 -8.25 -0.34 4.77
N ARG A 119 -8.91 0.33 5.73
CA ARG A 119 -10.06 1.22 5.46
C ARG A 119 -9.65 2.43 4.61
N LEU A 120 -8.47 2.98 4.83
CA LEU A 120 -7.94 4.06 3.98
C LEU A 120 -7.77 3.57 2.54
N GLU A 121 -7.15 2.41 2.36
CA GLU A 121 -6.90 1.85 1.03
C GLU A 121 -8.19 1.47 0.30
N GLU A 122 -9.15 0.86 1.00
CA GLU A 122 -10.45 0.50 0.43
C GLU A 122 -11.29 1.73 0.07
N SER A 123 -11.26 2.78 0.89
CA SER A 123 -12.05 4.00 0.64
C SER A 123 -11.47 4.90 -0.45
N THR A 124 -10.16 4.82 -0.70
CA THR A 124 -9.47 5.64 -1.70
C THR A 124 -9.11 4.88 -2.98
N GLY A 125 -9.12 3.54 -2.95
CA GLY A 125 -8.57 2.70 -4.01
C GLY A 125 -7.04 2.75 -4.12
N LEU A 126 -6.36 3.38 -3.17
CA LEU A 126 -4.91 3.57 -3.16
C LEU A 126 -4.25 2.59 -2.18
N ALA A 127 -3.16 1.93 -2.57
CA ALA A 127 -2.31 1.21 -1.62
C ALA A 127 -1.12 2.07 -1.17
N PHE A 128 -0.72 1.98 0.10
CA PHE A 128 0.35 2.81 0.68
C PHE A 128 1.46 1.96 1.28
N ARG A 129 2.73 2.20 0.91
CA ARG A 129 3.87 1.54 1.57
C ARG A 129 5.00 2.53 1.82
N PHE A 130 5.64 2.41 2.97
CA PHE A 130 6.94 3.05 3.22
C PHE A 130 8.01 2.35 2.40
N VAL A 131 8.70 3.08 1.54
CA VAL A 131 9.75 2.56 0.67
C VAL A 131 11.11 2.89 1.26
N ILE A 132 11.85 1.85 1.63
CA ILE A 132 13.16 1.99 2.26
C ILE A 132 14.13 0.95 1.72
N GLY A 133 15.38 1.36 1.50
CA GLY A 133 16.48 0.47 1.19
C GLY A 133 17.06 -0.21 2.44
N ARG A 134 18.29 -0.68 2.32
CA ARG A 134 19.06 -1.33 3.40
C ARG A 134 20.27 -0.50 3.82
N THR A 135 20.83 -0.87 4.96
CA THR A 135 22.12 -0.38 5.44
C THR A 135 22.97 -1.54 5.97
N ASN A 136 24.28 -1.37 6.01
CA ASN A 136 25.18 -2.35 6.63
C ASN A 136 25.21 -2.26 8.16
N ASP A 137 24.61 -1.21 8.74
CA ASP A 137 24.43 -1.04 10.18
C ASP A 137 23.39 -2.03 10.72
N GLN A 138 23.87 -3.05 11.43
CA GLN A 138 23.02 -4.13 11.95
C GLN A 138 22.04 -3.66 13.03
N SER A 139 22.39 -2.60 13.79
CA SER A 139 21.49 -2.04 14.80
C SER A 139 20.29 -1.40 14.12
N LYS A 140 20.54 -0.55 13.13
CA LYS A 140 19.48 0.09 12.33
C LYS A 140 18.61 -0.92 11.59
N MET A 141 19.21 -1.97 11.03
CA MET A 141 18.45 -3.05 10.41
C MET A 141 17.60 -3.84 11.42
N SER A 142 18.09 -4.03 12.65
CA SER A 142 17.34 -4.69 13.73
C SER A 142 16.13 -3.85 14.15
N GLU A 143 16.30 -2.54 14.32
CA GLU A 143 15.21 -1.61 14.63
C GLU A 143 14.16 -1.57 13.52
N LEU A 144 14.60 -1.52 12.26
CA LEU A 144 13.67 -1.57 11.11
C LEU A 144 12.87 -2.87 11.09
N ARG A 145 13.49 -4.03 11.36
CA ARG A 145 12.76 -5.32 11.43
C ARG A 145 11.69 -5.33 12.52
N LYS A 146 11.95 -4.69 13.67
CA LYS A 146 10.94 -4.53 14.73
C LYS A 146 9.77 -3.68 14.25
N GLU A 147 10.07 -2.54 13.60
CA GLU A 147 9.05 -1.65 13.05
C GLU A 147 8.21 -2.34 11.96
N VAL A 148 8.84 -3.09 11.05
CA VAL A 148 8.14 -3.88 10.02
C VAL A 148 7.22 -4.92 10.66
N ALA A 149 7.69 -5.63 11.70
CA ALA A 149 6.88 -6.61 12.41
C ALA A 149 5.70 -5.99 13.18
N GLU A 150 5.84 -4.74 13.63
CA GLU A 150 4.80 -4.01 14.35
C GLU A 150 3.70 -3.48 13.41
N TYR A 151 4.09 -2.87 12.28
CA TYR A 151 3.15 -2.11 11.44
C TYR A 151 2.76 -2.78 10.11
N ASP A 152 3.58 -3.71 9.60
CA ASP A 152 3.31 -4.43 8.35
C ASP A 152 3.02 -3.48 7.14
N ASP A 153 3.71 -2.34 7.04
CA ASP A 153 3.42 -1.28 6.05
C ASP A 153 4.61 -0.87 5.13
N PHE A 154 5.58 -1.75 4.92
CA PHE A 154 6.83 -1.45 4.18
C PHE A 154 6.99 -2.14 2.81
N MET A 155 7.68 -1.47 1.90
CA MET A 155 8.35 -2.06 0.75
C MET A 155 9.86 -1.92 0.95
N LEU A 156 10.52 -3.05 1.21
CA LEU A 156 11.96 -3.13 1.48
C LEU A 156 12.68 -3.40 0.16
N LEU A 157 13.59 -2.50 -0.23
CA LEU A 157 14.37 -2.62 -1.47
C LEU A 157 15.81 -3.07 -1.16
N ASP A 158 16.37 -3.96 -1.97
CA ASP A 158 17.80 -4.33 -1.90
C ASP A 158 18.71 -3.25 -2.54
N ILE A 159 18.62 -2.02 -2.03
CA ILE A 159 19.47 -0.88 -2.42
C ILE A 159 20.01 -0.22 -1.16
N GLU A 160 21.29 0.17 -1.18
CA GLU A 160 21.89 0.90 -0.06
C GLU A 160 21.28 2.29 0.10
N GLU A 161 20.79 2.61 1.31
CA GLU A 161 20.23 3.93 1.65
C GLU A 161 21.31 5.01 1.70
N LYS A 162 21.34 5.85 0.66
CA LYS A 162 22.20 7.03 0.55
C LYS A 162 21.49 8.11 -0.27
N TYR A 163 21.69 9.37 0.07
CA TYR A 163 21.13 10.50 -0.70
C TYR A 163 21.57 10.46 -2.17
N SER A 164 22.84 10.16 -2.45
CA SER A 164 23.37 10.02 -3.81
C SER A 164 22.81 8.82 -4.59
N LYS A 165 22.02 7.96 -3.95
CA LYS A 165 21.37 6.79 -4.55
C LYS A 165 19.87 6.97 -4.74
N LEU A 166 19.30 8.14 -4.44
CA LEU A 166 17.87 8.42 -4.61
C LEU A 166 17.35 8.10 -6.03
N PRO A 167 18.02 8.50 -7.14
CA PRO A 167 17.54 8.14 -8.48
C PRO A 167 17.42 6.60 -8.69
N TYR A 168 18.39 5.85 -8.17
CA TYR A 168 18.39 4.38 -8.25
C TYR A 168 17.31 3.75 -7.37
N LYS A 169 17.11 4.30 -6.16
CA LYS A 169 16.04 3.88 -5.25
C LYS A 169 14.67 4.11 -5.89
N THR A 170 14.46 5.25 -6.54
CA THR A 170 13.20 5.57 -7.23
C THR A 170 12.96 4.64 -8.42
N LEU A 171 13.97 4.37 -9.24
CA LEU A 171 13.82 3.39 -10.33
C LEU A 171 13.46 2.01 -9.78
N ALA A 172 14.15 1.55 -8.74
CA ALA A 172 13.84 0.28 -8.08
C ALA A 172 12.44 0.27 -7.49
N PHE A 173 12.00 1.34 -6.85
CA PHE A 173 10.63 1.50 -6.38
C PHE A 173 9.61 1.28 -7.49
N PHE A 174 9.76 1.97 -8.63
CA PHE A 174 8.82 1.83 -9.74
C PHE A 174 8.82 0.41 -10.31
N LYS A 175 10.00 -0.19 -10.49
CA LYS A 175 10.13 -1.59 -10.92
C LYS A 175 9.45 -2.57 -9.96
N ALA A 176 9.69 -2.41 -8.66
CA ALA A 176 9.12 -3.27 -7.62
C ALA A 176 7.59 -3.11 -7.56
N ALA A 177 7.12 -1.87 -7.57
CA ALA A 177 5.71 -1.57 -7.53
C ALA A 177 4.98 -2.15 -8.75
N TYR A 178 5.55 -2.03 -9.95
CA TYR A 178 4.98 -2.59 -11.18
C TYR A 178 4.91 -4.11 -11.18
N ALA A 179 5.92 -4.76 -10.62
CA ALA A 179 5.96 -6.22 -10.50
C ALA A 179 4.93 -6.76 -9.50
N LEU A 180 4.58 -5.97 -8.47
CA LEU A 180 3.72 -6.42 -7.37
C LEU A 180 2.26 -5.97 -7.49
N PHE A 181 2.04 -4.78 -8.07
CA PHE A 181 0.74 -4.12 -8.13
C PHE A 181 0.32 -3.89 -9.58
N ASP A 182 -0.92 -4.23 -9.89
CA ASP A 182 -1.59 -3.89 -11.15
C ASP A 182 -2.38 -2.60 -10.89
N SER A 183 -1.86 -1.47 -11.36
CA SER A 183 -2.35 -0.14 -11.01
C SER A 183 -2.29 0.83 -12.17
N GLU A 184 -3.26 1.75 -12.25
CA GLU A 184 -3.31 2.79 -13.27
C GLU A 184 -2.21 3.85 -13.07
N PHE A 185 -1.86 4.12 -11.81
CA PHE A 185 -0.84 5.10 -11.44
C PHE A 185 0.04 4.63 -10.28
N TYR A 186 1.33 4.88 -10.42
CA TYR A 186 2.33 4.69 -9.37
C TYR A 186 2.83 6.05 -8.91
N VAL A 187 2.67 6.34 -7.63
CA VAL A 187 2.93 7.63 -7.01
C VAL A 187 4.16 7.54 -6.13
N LYS A 188 5.14 8.41 -6.39
CA LYS A 188 6.22 8.67 -5.47
C LYS A 188 5.81 9.82 -4.56
N ALA A 189 5.95 9.66 -3.24
CA ALA A 189 5.78 10.72 -2.26
C ALA A 189 6.95 10.73 -1.27
N ASP A 190 7.39 11.89 -0.80
CA ASP A 190 8.36 11.99 0.30
C ASP A 190 7.68 11.85 1.68
N ASP A 191 8.45 11.43 2.68
CA ASP A 191 7.97 11.28 4.07
C ASP A 191 7.86 12.60 4.85
N ASP A 192 8.12 13.74 4.20
CA ASP A 192 8.01 15.08 4.77
C ASP A 192 6.98 15.96 4.05
N ILE A 193 5.91 15.37 3.50
CA ILE A 193 4.74 16.11 2.99
C ILE A 193 3.47 15.76 3.75
N TYR A 194 2.52 16.70 3.83
CA TYR A 194 1.16 16.39 4.23
C TYR A 194 0.34 16.03 2.99
N LEU A 195 -0.19 14.81 2.94
CA LEU A 195 -0.98 14.30 1.83
C LEU A 195 -2.46 14.19 2.23
N ARG A 196 -3.36 14.43 1.28
CA ARG A 196 -4.80 14.18 1.38
C ARG A 196 -5.18 13.03 0.43
N PRO A 197 -5.16 11.77 0.92
CA PRO A 197 -5.38 10.58 0.10
C PRO A 197 -6.69 10.58 -0.71
N ASP A 198 -7.77 11.13 -0.13
CA ASP A 198 -9.08 11.26 -0.77
C ASP A 198 -9.00 12.14 -2.02
N ARG A 199 -8.26 13.25 -1.95
CA ARG A 199 -8.08 14.17 -3.09
C ARG A 199 -7.12 13.62 -4.13
N LEU A 200 -6.07 12.94 -3.69
CA LEU A 200 -5.17 12.24 -4.60
C LEU A 200 -5.95 11.18 -5.40
N SER A 201 -6.80 10.41 -4.74
CA SER A 201 -7.65 9.39 -5.38
C SER A 201 -8.49 9.97 -6.51
N LEU A 202 -9.21 11.07 -6.26
CA LEU A 202 -9.99 11.77 -7.29
C LEU A 202 -9.15 12.28 -8.45
N LEU A 203 -7.94 12.80 -8.18
CA LEU A 203 -7.05 13.26 -9.25
C LEU A 203 -6.55 12.10 -10.13
N LEU A 204 -6.27 10.93 -9.53
CA LEU A 204 -5.82 9.77 -10.30
C LEU A 204 -6.97 9.18 -11.12
N ALA A 205 -8.19 9.11 -10.57
CA ALA A 205 -9.39 8.62 -11.26
C ALA A 205 -9.88 9.51 -12.43
N LYS A 206 -9.34 10.72 -12.57
CA LYS A 206 -9.68 11.63 -13.66
C LYS A 206 -9.37 11.00 -15.03
N GLU A 207 -10.35 11.02 -15.93
CA GLU A 207 -10.16 10.55 -17.31
C GLU A 207 -9.12 11.40 -18.04
N ARG A 208 -8.26 10.74 -18.81
CA ARG A 208 -7.18 11.34 -19.60
C ARG A 208 -7.20 10.79 -21.00
N SER A 209 -6.97 11.66 -21.97
CA SER A 209 -6.85 11.28 -23.38
C SER A 209 -5.52 10.59 -23.70
N HIS A 210 -4.49 10.79 -22.87
CA HIS A 210 -3.15 10.23 -23.07
C HIS A 210 -2.86 9.14 -22.04
N PRO A 211 -2.56 7.90 -22.47
CA PRO A 211 -2.31 6.80 -21.54
C PRO A 211 -0.95 6.92 -20.85
N GLN A 212 0.03 7.59 -21.49
CA GLN A 212 1.34 7.90 -20.91
C GLN A 212 1.32 9.29 -20.26
N THR A 213 1.14 9.33 -18.93
CA THR A 213 1.03 10.58 -18.18
C THR A 213 2.06 10.64 -17.06
N TYR A 214 2.78 11.77 -17.00
CA TYR A 214 3.58 12.21 -15.87
C TYR A 214 2.87 13.37 -15.20
N LEU A 215 2.30 13.11 -14.02
CA LEU A 215 1.49 14.05 -13.26
C LEU A 215 2.28 14.59 -12.08
N GLY A 216 2.28 15.90 -11.90
CA GLY A 216 2.95 16.53 -10.77
C GLY A 216 2.80 18.04 -10.77
N CYS A 217 3.37 18.71 -9.77
CA CYS A 217 3.56 20.15 -9.84
C CYS A 217 4.81 20.43 -10.69
N MET A 218 4.58 20.74 -11.98
CA MET A 218 5.65 20.97 -12.95
C MET A 218 6.38 22.29 -12.71
N LYS A 219 7.70 22.28 -12.83
CA LYS A 219 8.60 23.42 -12.68
C LYS A 219 9.72 23.44 -13.71
N LYS A 220 10.32 24.62 -13.84
CA LYS A 220 11.68 24.85 -14.35
C LYS A 220 12.49 25.56 -13.27
N GLY A 221 13.81 25.52 -13.40
CA GLY A 221 14.70 26.20 -12.46
C GLY A 221 16.15 26.09 -12.89
N PRO A 222 17.05 26.84 -12.23
CA PRO A 222 18.46 26.87 -12.60
C PRO A 222 19.11 25.50 -12.38
N VAL A 223 20.05 25.15 -13.25
CA VAL A 223 20.97 24.04 -13.00
C VAL A 223 21.98 24.49 -11.95
N PHE A 224 22.11 23.72 -10.87
CA PHE A 224 23.01 24.03 -9.78
C PHE A 224 24.43 23.59 -10.13
N THR A 225 25.27 24.54 -10.56
CA THR A 225 26.64 24.29 -11.01
C THR A 225 27.70 24.49 -9.93
N ASP A 226 27.35 25.05 -8.78
CA ASP A 226 28.27 25.26 -7.66
C ASP A 226 28.38 23.97 -6.80
N PRO A 227 29.57 23.35 -6.68
CA PRO A 227 29.78 22.15 -5.87
C PRO A 227 29.43 22.29 -4.38
N ASN A 228 29.31 23.52 -3.87
CA ASN A 228 28.97 23.79 -2.47
C ASN A 228 27.46 23.78 -2.22
N LEU A 229 26.63 23.74 -3.27
CA LEU A 229 25.19 23.70 -3.13
C LEU A 229 24.69 22.27 -2.95
N LYS A 230 23.68 22.10 -2.09
CA LYS A 230 23.03 20.81 -1.79
C LYS A 230 22.64 20.02 -3.04
N TRP A 231 22.18 20.71 -4.07
CA TRP A 231 21.64 20.12 -5.30
C TRP A 231 22.59 20.18 -6.49
N TYR A 232 23.90 20.36 -6.23
CA TYR A 232 24.93 20.39 -7.25
C TYR A 232 24.81 19.24 -8.25
N GLU A 233 24.82 19.60 -9.54
CA GLU A 233 24.78 18.65 -10.65
C GLU A 233 26.17 18.56 -11.31
N PRO A 234 26.94 17.48 -11.04
CA PRO A 234 28.27 17.28 -11.61
C PRO A 234 28.23 17.08 -13.13
N LEU A 235 27.10 16.67 -13.69
CA LEU A 235 26.88 16.55 -15.13
C LEU A 235 26.21 17.79 -15.73
N SER A 236 26.29 18.93 -15.05
CA SER A 236 25.67 20.19 -15.50
C SER A 236 26.15 20.64 -16.88
N TYR A 237 27.36 20.26 -17.31
CA TYR A 237 27.86 20.52 -18.66
C TYR A 237 27.08 19.81 -19.78
N LEU A 238 26.29 18.78 -19.46
CA LEU A 238 25.36 18.12 -20.40
C LEU A 238 23.99 18.83 -20.44
N LEU A 239 23.77 19.80 -19.56
CA LEU A 239 22.51 20.50 -19.39
C LEU A 239 22.64 21.97 -19.81
N GLY A 240 21.50 22.64 -19.99
CA GLY A 240 21.46 24.08 -20.17
C GLY A 240 21.64 24.85 -18.85
N LYS A 241 21.46 26.17 -18.89
CA LYS A 241 21.42 27.00 -17.66
C LYS A 241 20.22 26.69 -16.76
N GLU A 242 19.15 26.16 -17.36
CA GLU A 242 17.93 25.77 -16.67
C GLU A 242 17.64 24.29 -16.95
N TYR A 243 17.09 23.60 -15.94
CA TYR A 243 16.51 22.28 -16.13
C TYR A 243 15.29 22.37 -17.05
N PHE A 244 15.05 21.31 -17.79
CA PHE A 244 13.82 21.09 -18.54
C PHE A 244 12.59 21.04 -17.62
N LEU A 245 11.38 21.10 -18.19
CA LEU A 245 10.15 21.00 -17.41
C LEU A 245 10.06 19.62 -16.75
N HIS A 246 9.94 19.57 -15.42
CA HIS A 246 9.81 18.33 -14.64
C HIS A 246 8.97 18.57 -13.39
N ALA A 247 8.45 17.53 -12.75
CA ALA A 247 7.72 17.70 -11.50
C ALA A 247 8.69 17.98 -10.34
N TYR A 248 8.20 18.68 -9.31
CA TYR A 248 8.90 18.74 -8.03
C TYR A 248 9.04 17.35 -7.40
N GLY A 249 10.21 17.09 -6.81
CA GLY A 249 10.52 15.82 -6.14
C GLY A 249 9.51 15.36 -5.07
N PRO A 250 8.94 16.22 -4.19
CA PRO A 250 8.14 15.76 -3.06
C PRO A 250 6.96 14.86 -3.41
N ILE A 251 6.29 15.08 -4.55
CA ILE A 251 5.25 14.17 -5.03
C ILE A 251 5.05 14.26 -6.54
N TYR A 252 4.94 13.10 -7.19
CA TYR A 252 4.51 12.96 -8.58
C TYR A 252 3.98 11.54 -8.86
N ALA A 253 3.21 11.39 -9.92
CA ALA A 253 2.63 10.12 -10.34
C ALA A 253 2.98 9.79 -11.80
N LEU A 254 3.27 8.52 -12.06
CA LEU A 254 3.52 7.97 -13.39
C LEU A 254 2.42 6.96 -13.72
N SER A 255 1.84 7.06 -14.92
CA SER A 255 0.85 6.08 -15.37
C SER A 255 1.46 4.70 -15.59
N ALA A 256 0.60 3.67 -15.61
CA ALA A 256 0.98 2.28 -15.79
C ALA A 256 1.92 2.06 -16.98
N ASP A 257 1.59 2.63 -18.14
CA ASP A 257 2.38 2.49 -19.38
C ASP A 257 3.78 3.09 -19.27
N VAL A 258 3.91 4.20 -18.54
CA VAL A 258 5.21 4.84 -18.28
C VAL A 258 6.03 3.94 -17.37
N VAL A 259 5.44 3.43 -16.30
CA VAL A 259 6.13 2.54 -15.36
C VAL A 259 6.48 1.18 -15.98
N ALA A 260 5.61 0.65 -16.85
CA ALA A 260 5.90 -0.53 -17.65
C ALA A 260 7.14 -0.32 -18.52
N SER A 261 7.20 0.82 -19.22
CA SER A 261 8.35 1.21 -20.04
C SER A 261 9.63 1.33 -19.21
N LEU A 262 9.57 2.02 -18.05
CA LEU A 262 10.70 2.13 -17.12
C LEU A 262 11.15 0.75 -16.60
N SER A 263 10.21 -0.17 -16.39
CA SER A 263 10.50 -1.50 -15.88
C SER A 263 11.23 -2.37 -16.89
N ALA A 264 10.88 -2.23 -18.17
CA ALA A 264 11.54 -2.90 -19.27
C ALA A 264 12.93 -2.32 -19.63
N LEU A 265 13.32 -1.16 -19.09
CA LEU A 265 14.62 -0.56 -19.38
C LEU A 265 15.76 -1.46 -18.91
N ARG A 266 16.72 -1.69 -19.82
CA ARG A 266 18.00 -2.30 -19.49
C ARG A 266 18.80 -1.36 -18.59
N ASN A 267 19.62 -1.95 -17.72
CA ASN A 267 20.50 -1.19 -16.86
C ASN A 267 21.40 -0.29 -17.71
N ASN A 268 21.56 0.97 -17.30
CA ASN A 268 22.36 2.00 -17.97
C ASN A 268 21.83 2.46 -19.34
N SER A 269 20.58 2.14 -19.72
CA SER A 269 19.97 2.67 -20.95
C SER A 269 19.69 4.17 -20.89
N PHE A 270 19.36 4.70 -19.72
CA PHE A 270 19.15 6.14 -19.52
C PHE A 270 20.14 6.76 -18.56
N ARG A 271 20.38 8.05 -18.76
CA ARG A 271 21.28 8.86 -17.93
C ARG A 271 20.67 9.07 -16.55
N MET A 272 21.45 8.81 -15.52
CA MET A 272 21.15 9.23 -14.14
C MET A 272 21.80 10.59 -13.88
N PHE A 273 21.07 11.48 -13.21
CA PHE A 273 21.55 12.76 -12.69
C PHE A 273 21.67 12.67 -11.16
N SER A 274 22.28 13.66 -10.50
CA SER A 274 22.41 13.68 -9.04
C SER A 274 21.06 13.83 -8.34
N ASN A 275 20.18 14.63 -8.92
CA ASN A 275 18.84 14.88 -8.40
C ASN A 275 17.84 13.88 -9.00
N GLU A 276 17.05 13.25 -8.13
CA GLU A 276 16.09 12.22 -8.53
C GLU A 276 14.97 12.77 -9.43
N ASP A 277 14.44 13.94 -9.10
CA ASP A 277 13.33 14.57 -9.81
C ASP A 277 13.76 15.00 -11.22
N VAL A 278 14.99 15.53 -11.33
CA VAL A 278 15.66 15.80 -12.60
C VAL A 278 15.85 14.51 -13.40
N THR A 279 16.30 13.41 -12.76
CA THR A 279 16.48 12.13 -13.45
C THR A 279 15.18 11.63 -14.07
N ILE A 280 14.09 11.61 -13.28
CA ILE A 280 12.78 11.18 -13.77
C ILE A 280 12.29 12.11 -14.88
N GLY A 281 12.36 13.42 -14.70
CA GLY A 281 11.93 14.38 -15.74
C GLY A 281 12.69 14.22 -17.06
N ALA A 282 14.00 13.94 -17.01
CA ALA A 282 14.79 13.69 -18.22
C ALA A 282 14.26 12.48 -19.00
N TRP A 283 13.88 11.42 -18.28
CA TRP A 283 13.35 10.21 -18.91
C TRP A 283 11.94 10.41 -19.44
N MET A 284 11.12 11.20 -18.77
CA MET A 284 9.78 11.55 -19.27
C MET A 284 9.86 12.29 -20.59
N LEU A 285 10.85 13.17 -20.77
CA LEU A 285 11.12 13.81 -22.05
C LEU A 285 11.62 12.81 -23.09
N ALA A 286 12.58 11.96 -22.74
CA ALA A 286 13.14 10.97 -23.65
C ALA A 286 12.10 9.96 -24.16
N MET A 287 11.11 9.62 -23.33
CA MET A 287 10.03 8.69 -23.65
C MET A 287 8.78 9.37 -24.22
N ASN A 288 8.83 10.68 -24.50
CA ASN A 288 7.71 11.46 -25.05
C ASN A 288 6.42 11.37 -24.19
N VAL A 289 6.57 11.42 -22.86
CA VAL A 289 5.45 11.31 -21.92
C VAL A 289 4.74 12.66 -21.76
N ASN A 290 3.40 12.63 -21.69
CA ASN A 290 2.59 13.83 -21.48
C ASN A 290 2.80 14.38 -20.04
N HIS A 291 3.19 15.65 -19.93
CA HIS A 291 3.38 16.32 -18.64
C HIS A 291 2.08 17.02 -18.22
N GLU A 292 1.44 16.53 -17.16
CA GLU A 292 0.27 17.17 -16.55
C GLU A 292 0.68 17.97 -15.32
N HIS A 293 0.59 19.30 -15.42
CA HIS A 293 0.80 20.20 -14.29
C HIS A 293 -0.44 20.25 -13.39
N ASN A 294 -0.25 20.05 -12.09
CA ASN A 294 -1.30 20.25 -11.08
C ASN A 294 -0.75 20.97 -9.84
N GLN A 295 -1.15 22.23 -9.65
CA GLN A 295 -0.74 23.08 -8.54
C GLN A 295 -1.17 22.55 -7.17
N ALA A 296 -2.27 21.77 -7.09
CA ALA A 296 -2.75 21.22 -5.83
C ALA A 296 -1.76 20.22 -5.20
N LEU A 297 -0.77 19.74 -5.94
CA LEU A 297 0.29 18.87 -5.45
C LEU A 297 1.46 19.63 -4.80
N CYS A 298 1.44 20.96 -4.76
CA CYS A 298 2.54 21.80 -4.25
C CYS A 298 2.07 23.05 -3.52
N GLU A 299 0.97 22.93 -2.76
CA GLU A 299 0.46 24.04 -1.97
C GLU A 299 1.29 24.24 -0.69
N THR A 300 1.44 25.48 -0.24
CA THR A 300 2.13 25.79 1.04
C THR A 300 1.16 25.80 2.22
N LYS A 301 -0.14 25.75 1.95
CA LYS A 301 -1.22 25.76 2.95
C LYS A 301 -2.34 24.84 2.49
N CYS A 302 -3.04 24.23 3.44
CA CYS A 302 -4.25 23.49 3.09
C CYS A 302 -5.35 24.43 2.61
N THR A 303 -5.87 24.12 1.43
CA THR A 303 -7.06 24.71 0.83
C THR A 303 -8.10 23.61 0.63
N LEU A 304 -9.30 23.96 0.15
CA LEU A 304 -10.31 22.94 -0.17
C LEU A 304 -9.79 21.96 -1.24
N SER A 305 -9.03 22.46 -2.22
CA SER A 305 -8.51 21.71 -3.36
C SER A 305 -7.10 21.13 -3.16
N SER A 306 -6.33 21.57 -2.15
CA SER A 306 -4.95 21.11 -1.96
C SER A 306 -4.89 19.58 -1.82
N ILE A 307 -4.02 18.91 -2.55
CA ILE A 307 -3.79 17.46 -2.47
C ILE A 307 -2.57 17.16 -1.61
N ALA A 308 -1.48 17.91 -1.82
CA ALA A 308 -0.27 17.81 -1.03
C ALA A 308 0.21 19.19 -0.58
N VAL A 309 0.67 19.25 0.67
CA VAL A 309 1.14 20.47 1.32
C VAL A 309 2.57 20.32 1.80
N TRP A 310 3.44 21.25 1.39
CA TRP A 310 4.85 21.31 1.74
C TRP A 310 5.44 22.72 1.52
N ASP A 311 6.57 23.02 2.18
CA ASP A 311 7.06 24.39 2.35
C ASP A 311 8.13 24.75 1.30
N ILE A 312 7.71 25.20 0.11
CA ILE A 312 8.61 25.75 -0.92
C ILE A 312 8.71 27.29 -0.83
N PRO A 313 9.88 27.92 -1.07
CA PRO A 313 11.22 27.35 -1.28
C PRO A 313 12.02 27.14 0.01
N THR A 314 11.42 27.36 1.16
CA THR A 314 12.11 27.38 2.46
C THR A 314 12.71 26.01 2.83
N CYS A 315 12.00 24.93 2.53
CA CYS A 315 12.41 23.56 2.80
C CYS A 315 12.24 22.69 1.55
N SER A 316 12.88 21.51 1.53
CA SER A 316 12.70 20.54 0.42
C SER A 316 11.36 19.80 0.49
N GLY A 317 10.70 19.84 1.65
CA GLY A 317 9.37 19.33 1.96
C GLY A 317 8.77 20.25 3.03
N LEU A 318 8.12 19.72 4.06
CA LEU A 318 7.73 20.48 5.25
C LEU A 318 8.95 20.84 6.11
N CYS A 319 8.96 22.05 6.65
CA CYS A 319 9.90 22.43 7.69
C CYS A 319 9.49 21.79 9.03
N ASN A 320 10.42 21.11 9.71
CA ASN A 320 10.14 20.35 10.94
C ASN A 320 8.96 19.35 10.77
N PRO A 321 9.05 18.41 9.82
CA PRO A 321 7.91 17.61 9.36
C PRO A 321 7.23 16.82 10.48
N GLU A 322 8.00 16.31 11.46
CA GLU A 322 7.46 15.54 12.57
C GLU A 322 6.40 16.31 13.37
N LYS A 323 6.62 17.61 13.57
CA LYS A 323 5.69 18.51 14.24
C LYS A 323 4.64 19.01 13.26
N LYS A 324 5.07 19.44 12.07
CA LYS A 324 4.20 20.13 11.12
C LYS A 324 3.08 19.25 10.57
N LEU A 325 3.34 17.96 10.39
CA LEU A 325 2.33 16.97 10.00
C LEU A 325 1.17 16.94 11.00
N LEU A 326 1.48 16.94 12.30
CA LEU A 326 0.48 16.91 13.36
C LEU A 326 -0.34 18.20 13.38
N GLU A 327 0.33 19.36 13.32
CA GLU A 327 -0.31 20.68 13.27
C GLU A 327 -1.28 20.79 12.08
N LEU A 328 -0.84 20.38 10.88
CA LEU A 328 -1.69 20.39 9.69
C LEU A 328 -2.87 19.44 9.86
N HIS A 329 -2.68 18.27 10.46
CA HIS A 329 -3.77 17.31 10.65
C HIS A 329 -4.87 17.81 11.60
N GLU A 330 -4.52 18.67 12.57
CA GLU A 330 -5.49 19.30 13.47
C GLU A 330 -6.33 20.39 12.78
N MET A 331 -5.84 20.96 11.68
CA MET A 331 -6.55 21.99 10.93
C MET A 331 -7.74 21.41 10.17
N ALA A 332 -8.93 21.98 10.42
CA ALA A 332 -10.17 21.55 9.75
C ALA A 332 -10.08 21.65 8.22
N SER A 333 -9.34 22.62 7.67
CA SER A 333 -9.13 22.76 6.23
C SER A 333 -8.36 21.58 5.62
N CYS A 334 -7.49 20.91 6.39
CA CYS A 334 -6.72 19.76 5.93
C CYS A 334 -7.48 18.44 6.12
N SER A 335 -8.02 18.18 7.32
CA SER A 335 -8.51 16.86 7.71
C SER A 335 -10.03 16.69 7.75
N LYS A 336 -10.79 17.79 7.75
CA LYS A 336 -12.26 17.77 7.91
C LYS A 336 -13.01 18.38 6.73
N SER A 337 -12.32 18.76 5.66
CA SER A 337 -12.91 19.41 4.49
C SER A 337 -13.55 18.40 3.53
N PRO A 338 -14.81 18.59 3.09
CA PRO A 338 -15.55 17.63 2.27
C PRO A 338 -14.86 17.32 0.95
N THR A 339 -14.68 16.04 0.61
CA THR A 339 -13.91 15.54 -0.56
C THR A 339 -14.37 16.08 -1.92
N LEU A 340 -15.61 16.54 -2.03
CA LEU A 340 -16.17 17.21 -3.21
C LEU A 340 -16.53 18.64 -2.85
N ASP A 341 -16.22 19.59 -3.74
CA ASP A 341 -16.80 20.93 -3.63
C ASP A 341 -18.32 20.79 -3.74
N SER A 342 -19.05 21.27 -2.75
CA SER A 342 -20.51 21.26 -2.74
C SER A 342 -21.14 22.19 -3.79
N ASN A 343 -20.34 22.76 -4.70
CA ASN A 343 -20.79 23.61 -5.80
C ASN A 343 -19.80 23.55 -6.98
N LYS A 344 -20.11 22.76 -8.01
CA LYS A 344 -19.88 23.12 -9.42
C LYS A 344 -20.62 22.18 -10.36
#